data_AF-A0A966GFW2-F1
#
_entry.id   AF-A0A966GFW2-F1
#
_cell.length_a   1.000
_cell.length_b   1.000
_cell.length_c   1.000
_cell.angle_alpha   90.00
_cell.angle_beta   90.00
_cell.angle_gamma   90.00
#
_symmetry.space_group_name_H-M   'P 1'
#
loop_
_entity.id
_entity.type
_entity.pdbx_description
1 polymer ?
#
loop_
_entity_poly.entity_id
_entity_poly.type
_entity_poly.pdbx_seq_one_letter_code
_entity_poly.pdbx_strand_id
1 'polypeptide(L)'
;MRRLLGRVLLTLGISGQAVLADNAPVGVCPHTTTILALADEIMALRPEMPRLAQRRTGEEALYLQMHYAGMTPGEMQAHLRAQADAGGVAAAADMALALGLATGGVEATLAAGGDVPAGFMGAVGMRHTHRAVLLEREGATYFRLLAAGRADPRFAEPLSNVTLSQGVWPLVADQDDAFKRAFAANAEAAGEVITAAQVAGSMRDLTEYRAILARHPDDTLLQDLAGPAMIATFGPGLVYLQDGGAERQMIRDAVAAQFHSGQSGFMATLYNMTGDDAVGLAAADYLAALTGGTIDPIRAQEAAWAMQYAAVLQAAGPEMRNALGGFDWPTPKVRHYAGRAADTLDWVVAVEAWRPFMSGETDDLPVRPALLGTGFDWAAWVTLAPALRAGDMATGGEEAPGIGVELLVLAGDYAAAADWARARTEPRAREAVLTDLIQRMDRQCDAVTSFPGQALMLGGAILFDMPPMVRR
;
A
#
# COMPACT_ATOMS: atom_id res chain seq x y z
N MET A 1 36.61 34.20 28.78
CA MET A 1 37.11 34.03 27.40
C MET A 1 36.03 33.36 26.58
N ARG A 2 35.41 34.13 25.68
CA ARG A 2 34.35 33.70 24.75
C ARG A 2 34.95 32.77 23.69
N ARG A 3 34.29 31.65 23.38
CA ARG A 3 34.50 30.92 22.12
C ARG A 3 33.22 30.99 21.30
N LEU A 4 33.29 31.82 20.28
CA LEU A 4 32.42 31.77 19.10
C LEU A 4 32.71 30.48 18.34
N LEU A 5 31.68 29.83 17.83
CA LEU A 5 31.76 29.08 16.58
C LEU A 5 30.41 29.12 15.88
N GLY A 6 30.46 29.62 14.64
CA GLY A 6 29.35 30.08 13.82
C GLY A 6 28.33 29.00 13.49
N ARG A 7 27.05 29.35 13.68
CA ARG A 7 25.95 28.77 12.91
C ARG A 7 25.93 29.47 11.55
N VAL A 8 26.20 28.72 10.49
CA VAL A 8 25.92 29.13 9.13
C VAL A 8 24.40 29.05 8.96
N LEU A 9 23.74 30.21 8.88
CA LEU A 9 22.36 30.30 8.38
C LEU A 9 22.41 30.10 6.86
N LEU A 10 21.94 28.95 6.38
CA LEU A 10 21.48 28.82 5.01
C LEU A 10 20.00 29.19 4.97
N THR A 11 19.73 30.45 4.63
CA THR A 11 18.41 30.90 4.17
C THR A 11 18.16 30.32 2.77
N LEU A 12 17.41 29.23 2.69
CA LEU A 12 16.76 28.78 1.46
C LEU A 12 15.28 29.15 1.53
N GLY A 13 14.84 29.85 0.48
CA GLY A 13 13.51 30.43 0.35
C GLY A 13 12.42 29.38 0.46
N ILE A 14 11.47 29.68 1.33
CA ILE A 14 10.21 28.99 1.54
C ILE A 14 9.36 29.13 0.27
N SER A 15 9.04 28.01 -0.35
CA SER A 15 7.85 27.78 -1.20
C SER A 15 7.78 26.27 -1.50
N GLY A 16 7.42 25.47 -0.49
CA GLY A 16 7.21 24.03 -0.66
C GLY A 16 5.74 23.70 -0.42
N GLN A 17 4.93 23.77 -1.48
CA GLN A 17 3.71 22.97 -1.50
C GLN A 17 4.17 21.52 -1.55
N ALA A 18 3.87 20.73 -0.51
CA ALA A 18 3.98 19.29 -0.58
C ALA A 18 2.89 18.80 -1.54
N VAL A 19 3.22 18.85 -2.83
CA VAL A 19 2.48 18.20 -3.88
C VAL A 19 2.66 16.70 -3.62
N LEU A 20 1.64 16.07 -3.03
CA LEU A 20 1.40 14.65 -3.29
C LEU A 20 1.44 14.52 -4.80
N ALA A 21 2.43 13.79 -5.33
CA ALA A 21 2.75 13.68 -6.75
C ALA A 21 1.55 13.97 -7.66
N ASP A 22 1.41 15.24 -8.08
CA ASP A 22 0.46 15.64 -9.11
C ASP A 22 0.83 14.82 -10.33
N ASN A 23 -0.18 14.19 -10.92
CA ASN A 23 -0.15 13.42 -12.16
C ASN A 23 0.94 13.90 -13.12
N ALA A 24 2.15 13.36 -12.99
CA ALA A 24 3.18 13.53 -13.99
C ALA A 24 2.59 12.95 -15.28
N PRO A 25 2.76 13.61 -16.44
CA PRO A 25 2.23 13.11 -17.69
C PRO A 25 2.70 11.67 -17.89
N VAL A 26 1.77 10.77 -18.23
CA VAL A 26 2.02 9.35 -18.51
C VAL A 26 3.11 9.28 -19.58
N GLY A 27 4.36 9.15 -19.13
CA GLY A 27 5.45 8.74 -19.98
C GLY A 27 5.18 7.30 -20.41
N VAL A 28 5.61 6.93 -21.61
CA VAL A 28 5.57 5.51 -22.00
C VAL A 28 6.39 4.72 -20.97
N CYS A 29 5.74 3.85 -20.21
CA CYS A 29 6.42 3.00 -19.24
C CYS A 29 7.47 2.14 -19.95
N PRO A 30 8.77 2.26 -19.63
CA PRO A 30 9.82 1.48 -20.30
C PRO A 30 9.72 -0.01 -19.99
N HIS A 31 8.99 -0.37 -18.93
CA HIS A 31 8.84 -1.74 -18.45
C HIS A 31 7.60 -2.46 -19.00
N THR A 32 6.77 -1.82 -19.82
CA THR A 32 5.50 -2.40 -20.32
C THR A 32 5.67 -3.83 -20.85
N THR A 33 6.65 -4.07 -21.73
CA THR A 33 6.88 -5.40 -22.30
C THR A 33 7.26 -6.44 -21.23
N THR A 34 8.13 -6.06 -20.29
CA THR A 34 8.56 -6.96 -19.21
C THR A 34 7.42 -7.22 -18.22
N ILE A 35 6.65 -6.20 -17.84
CA ILE A 35 5.47 -6.36 -16.96
C ILE A 35 4.49 -7.35 -17.57
N LEU A 36 4.14 -7.19 -18.85
CA LEU A 36 3.21 -8.07 -19.54
C LEU A 36 3.73 -9.53 -19.62
N ALA A 37 5.01 -9.71 -19.96
CA ALA A 37 5.61 -11.04 -20.04
C ALA A 37 5.64 -11.75 -18.68
N LEU A 38 6.00 -11.04 -17.60
CA LEU A 38 6.02 -11.63 -16.25
C LEU A 38 4.61 -11.88 -15.72
N ALA A 39 3.64 -11.04 -16.07
CA ALA A 39 2.24 -11.25 -15.70
C ALA A 39 1.66 -12.51 -16.38
N ASP A 40 1.97 -12.72 -17.67
CA ASP A 40 1.64 -13.97 -18.37
C ASP A 40 2.27 -15.20 -17.69
N GLU A 41 3.54 -15.09 -17.28
CA GLU A 41 4.25 -16.16 -16.57
C GLU A 41 3.62 -16.48 -15.21
N ILE A 42 3.28 -15.46 -14.41
CA ILE A 42 2.58 -15.65 -13.12
C ILE A 42 1.26 -16.39 -13.34
N MET A 43 0.50 -16.00 -14.36
CA MET A 43 -0.78 -16.65 -14.68
C MET A 43 -0.58 -18.10 -15.13
N ALA A 44 0.50 -18.38 -15.86
CA ALA A 44 0.88 -19.73 -16.31
C ALA A 44 1.40 -20.64 -15.18
N LEU A 45 1.98 -20.08 -14.10
CA LEU A 45 2.43 -20.85 -12.94
C LEU A 45 1.28 -21.37 -12.07
N ARG A 46 0.09 -20.75 -12.17
CA ARG A 46 -1.04 -21.06 -11.29
C ARG A 46 -1.43 -22.55 -11.29
N PRO A 47 -1.57 -23.24 -12.43
CA PRO A 47 -1.94 -24.66 -12.45
C PRO A 47 -0.95 -25.58 -11.73
N GLU A 48 0.31 -25.16 -11.56
CA GLU A 48 1.36 -25.93 -10.88
C GLU A 48 1.26 -25.87 -9.34
N MET A 49 0.44 -24.97 -8.80
CA MET A 49 0.34 -24.74 -7.35
C MET A 49 -0.79 -25.55 -6.68
N PRO A 50 -0.76 -25.75 -5.35
CA PRO A 50 -1.91 -26.31 -4.63
C PRO A 50 -3.17 -25.43 -4.76
N ARG A 51 -4.36 -26.03 -4.88
CA ARG A 51 -5.64 -25.32 -5.15
C ARG A 51 -5.89 -24.04 -4.34
N LEU A 52 -5.57 -24.04 -3.05
CA LEU A 52 -5.77 -22.86 -2.20
C LEU A 52 -4.83 -21.70 -2.60
N ALA A 53 -3.59 -22.01 -2.98
CA ALA A 53 -2.64 -21.03 -3.50
C ALA A 53 -3.07 -20.52 -4.87
N GLN A 54 -3.53 -21.40 -5.78
CA GLN A 54 -4.01 -21.02 -7.11
C GLN A 54 -5.07 -19.90 -7.07
N ARG A 55 -5.96 -19.94 -6.08
CA ARG A 55 -7.03 -18.95 -5.88
C ARG A 55 -6.52 -17.59 -5.42
N ARG A 56 -5.40 -17.54 -4.70
CA ARG A 56 -4.84 -16.32 -4.08
C ARG A 56 -3.78 -15.62 -4.93
N THR A 57 -3.38 -16.26 -6.02
CA THR A 57 -2.32 -15.85 -6.94
C THR A 57 -2.91 -15.24 -8.21
N GLY A 58 -2.24 -14.20 -8.73
CA GLY A 58 -2.48 -13.63 -10.06
C GLY A 58 -3.43 -12.44 -10.09
N GLU A 59 -3.84 -11.91 -8.94
CA GLU A 59 -4.68 -10.70 -8.87
C GLU A 59 -3.94 -9.49 -9.45
N GLU A 60 -2.70 -9.29 -9.02
CA GLU A 60 -1.81 -8.21 -9.44
C GLU A 60 -1.43 -8.37 -10.92
N ALA A 61 -1.05 -9.58 -11.34
CA ALA A 61 -0.73 -9.89 -12.73
C ALA A 61 -1.92 -9.63 -13.67
N LEU A 62 -3.12 -10.08 -13.29
CA LEU A 62 -4.34 -9.89 -14.07
C LEU A 62 -4.67 -8.42 -14.29
N TYR A 63 -4.59 -7.60 -13.23
CA TYR A 63 -4.85 -6.17 -13.36
C TYR A 63 -3.78 -5.49 -14.24
N LEU A 64 -2.50 -5.80 -14.02
CA LEU A 64 -1.41 -5.20 -14.79
C LEU A 64 -1.42 -5.62 -16.27
N GLN A 65 -1.85 -6.85 -16.59
CA GLN A 65 -2.11 -7.26 -17.98
C GLN A 65 -3.11 -6.32 -18.65
N MET A 66 -4.25 -6.08 -18.01
CA MET A 66 -5.29 -5.21 -18.56
C MET A 66 -4.82 -3.77 -18.73
N HIS A 67 -4.17 -3.21 -17.70
CA HIS A 67 -3.69 -1.83 -17.67
C HIS A 67 -2.59 -1.58 -18.71
N TYR A 68 -1.50 -2.36 -18.66
CA TYR A 68 -0.33 -2.13 -19.52
C TYR A 68 -0.52 -2.62 -20.96
N ALA A 69 -1.49 -3.51 -21.23
CA ALA A 69 -1.88 -3.82 -22.61
C ALA A 69 -2.79 -2.73 -23.22
N GLY A 70 -3.21 -1.73 -22.43
CA GLY A 70 -4.09 -0.66 -22.89
C GLY A 70 -5.48 -1.16 -23.30
N MET A 71 -5.98 -2.20 -22.61
CA MET A 71 -7.28 -2.79 -22.94
C MET A 71 -8.40 -1.75 -22.77
N THR A 72 -9.32 -1.71 -23.72
CA THR A 72 -10.57 -0.97 -23.58
C THR A 72 -11.43 -1.59 -22.47
N PRO A 73 -12.38 -0.85 -21.88
CA PRO A 73 -13.27 -1.42 -20.86
C PRO A 73 -14.03 -2.68 -21.33
N GLY A 74 -14.39 -2.76 -22.62
CA GLY A 74 -15.01 -3.96 -23.19
C GLY A 74 -14.07 -5.17 -23.22
N GLU A 75 -12.80 -4.96 -23.57
CA GLU A 75 -11.76 -6.00 -23.56
C GLU A 75 -11.44 -6.45 -22.14
N MET A 76 -11.28 -5.51 -21.20
CA MET A 76 -11.10 -5.80 -19.78
C MET A 76 -12.25 -6.64 -19.23
N GLN A 77 -13.50 -6.26 -19.54
CA GLN A 77 -14.68 -7.00 -19.10
C GLN A 77 -14.70 -8.44 -19.64
N ALA A 78 -14.35 -8.64 -20.92
CA ALA A 78 -14.27 -9.97 -21.52
C ALA A 78 -13.14 -10.80 -20.89
N HIS A 79 -11.99 -10.18 -20.64
CA HIS A 79 -10.83 -10.83 -20.04
C HIS A 79 -11.12 -11.29 -18.60
N LEU A 80 -11.71 -10.42 -17.78
CA LEU A 80 -12.08 -10.76 -16.39
C LEU A 80 -13.14 -11.87 -16.32
N ARG A 81 -14.14 -11.84 -17.22
CA ARG A 81 -15.16 -12.91 -17.29
C ARG A 81 -14.53 -14.26 -17.67
N ALA A 82 -13.65 -14.28 -18.66
CA ALA A 82 -12.93 -15.50 -19.04
C ALA A 82 -12.13 -16.09 -17.85
N GLN A 83 -11.49 -15.22 -17.04
CA GLN A 83 -10.81 -15.66 -15.82
C GLN A 83 -11.77 -16.17 -14.75
N ALA A 84 -12.91 -15.52 -14.54
CA ALA A 84 -13.91 -15.96 -13.57
C ALA A 84 -14.53 -17.31 -13.95
N ASP A 85 -14.91 -17.48 -15.22
CA ASP A 85 -15.57 -18.69 -15.74
C ASP A 85 -14.65 -19.92 -15.73
N ALA A 86 -13.35 -19.71 -15.98
CA ALA A 86 -12.35 -20.79 -15.91
C ALA A 86 -12.04 -21.26 -14.47
N GLY A 87 -12.70 -20.70 -13.45
CA GLY A 87 -12.31 -20.90 -12.05
C GLY A 87 -10.92 -20.32 -11.75
N GLY A 88 -10.53 -19.29 -12.51
CA GLY A 88 -9.24 -18.63 -12.51
C GLY A 88 -9.02 -17.76 -11.27
N VAL A 89 -8.62 -16.50 -11.45
CA VAL A 89 -8.19 -15.63 -10.34
C VAL A 89 -9.40 -15.27 -9.47
N ALA A 90 -9.32 -15.45 -8.15
CA ALA A 90 -10.47 -15.24 -7.26
C ALA A 90 -11.00 -13.79 -7.30
N ALA A 91 -10.10 -12.81 -7.46
CA ALA A 91 -10.46 -11.40 -7.56
C ALA A 91 -11.09 -11.01 -8.90
N ALA A 92 -11.07 -11.88 -9.92
CA ALA A 92 -11.55 -11.54 -11.26
C ALA A 92 -13.05 -11.16 -11.26
N ALA A 93 -13.87 -11.83 -10.45
CA ALA A 93 -15.29 -11.51 -10.32
C ALA A 93 -15.54 -10.15 -9.64
N ASP A 94 -14.74 -9.81 -8.62
CA ASP A 94 -14.79 -8.49 -7.95
C ASP A 94 -14.40 -7.38 -8.94
N MET A 95 -13.27 -7.53 -9.63
CA MET A 95 -12.85 -6.57 -10.66
C MET A 95 -13.85 -6.44 -11.79
N ALA A 96 -14.44 -7.56 -12.26
CA ALA A 96 -15.43 -7.55 -13.34
C ALA A 96 -16.68 -6.77 -12.96
N LEU A 97 -17.13 -6.92 -11.71
CA LEU A 97 -18.27 -6.19 -11.19
C LEU A 97 -17.93 -4.71 -10.98
N ALA A 98 -16.78 -4.40 -10.38
CA ALA A 98 -16.28 -3.03 -10.22
C ALA A 98 -16.20 -2.28 -11.56
N LEU A 99 -15.66 -2.91 -12.61
CA LEU A 99 -15.60 -2.35 -13.96
C LEU A 99 -17.00 -2.13 -14.55
N GLY A 100 -17.91 -3.09 -14.37
CA GLY A 100 -19.30 -2.94 -14.79
C GLY A 100 -20.01 -1.78 -14.09
N LEU A 101 -19.78 -1.58 -12.79
CA LEU A 101 -20.31 -0.44 -12.04
C LEU A 101 -19.74 0.88 -12.56
N ALA A 102 -18.43 0.94 -12.79
CA ALA A 102 -17.73 2.13 -13.28
C ALA A 102 -18.18 2.56 -14.68
N THR A 103 -18.49 1.61 -15.57
CA THR A 103 -18.80 1.86 -16.99
C THR A 103 -20.29 1.94 -17.27
N GLY A 104 -21.10 1.10 -16.63
CA GLY A 104 -22.54 1.00 -16.84
C GLY A 104 -23.39 1.76 -15.82
N GLY A 105 -22.76 2.24 -14.74
CA GLY A 105 -23.44 2.84 -13.59
C GLY A 105 -23.93 1.79 -12.59
N VAL A 106 -23.92 2.16 -11.31
CA VAL A 106 -24.17 1.22 -10.20
C VAL A 106 -25.54 0.53 -10.32
N GLU A 107 -26.61 1.29 -10.52
CA GLU A 107 -27.96 0.73 -10.52
C GLU A 107 -28.22 -0.22 -11.69
N ALA A 108 -27.78 0.17 -12.89
CA ALA A 108 -27.98 -0.63 -14.09
C ALA A 108 -27.24 -1.96 -13.99
N THR A 109 -26.00 -1.93 -13.48
CA THR A 109 -25.17 -3.12 -13.30
C THR A 109 -25.72 -4.04 -12.22
N LEU A 110 -26.14 -3.51 -11.06
CA LEU A 110 -26.78 -4.32 -10.02
C LEU A 110 -28.13 -4.88 -10.48
N ALA A 111 -28.93 -4.11 -11.23
CA ALA A 111 -30.21 -4.55 -11.77
C ALA A 111 -30.08 -5.65 -12.84
N ALA A 112 -28.98 -5.65 -13.61
CA ALA A 112 -28.67 -6.73 -14.54
C ALA A 112 -28.46 -8.09 -13.84
N GLY A 113 -28.06 -8.07 -12.56
CA GLY A 113 -28.02 -9.25 -11.67
C GLY A 113 -29.38 -9.68 -11.11
N GLY A 114 -30.45 -8.95 -11.42
CA GLY A 114 -31.83 -9.23 -11.02
C GLY A 114 -32.25 -8.56 -9.71
N ASP A 115 -31.62 -8.92 -8.60
CA ASP A 115 -31.98 -8.44 -7.25
C ASP A 115 -30.98 -7.38 -6.77
N VAL A 116 -31.35 -6.11 -6.89
CA VAL A 116 -30.48 -4.97 -6.54
C VAL A 116 -30.05 -5.00 -5.06
N PRO A 117 -30.96 -5.15 -4.07
CA PRO A 117 -30.55 -5.34 -2.68
C PRO A 117 -29.55 -6.48 -2.48
N ALA A 118 -29.81 -7.68 -3.03
CA ALA A 118 -28.89 -8.80 -2.89
C ALA A 118 -27.54 -8.55 -3.57
N GLY A 119 -27.54 -7.93 -4.74
CA GLY A 119 -26.34 -7.53 -5.47
C GLY A 119 -25.51 -6.51 -4.69
N PHE A 120 -26.15 -5.52 -4.07
CA PHE A 120 -25.48 -4.56 -3.19
C PHE A 120 -24.87 -5.25 -1.96
N MET A 121 -25.57 -6.20 -1.34
CA MET A 121 -25.04 -6.96 -0.21
C MET A 121 -23.79 -7.76 -0.59
N GLY A 122 -23.77 -8.35 -1.78
CA GLY A 122 -22.57 -8.99 -2.33
C GLY A 122 -21.44 -7.99 -2.57
N ALA A 123 -21.77 -6.81 -3.10
CA ALA A 123 -20.83 -5.74 -3.41
C ALA A 123 -20.08 -5.22 -2.18
N VAL A 124 -20.76 -5.06 -1.04
CA VAL A 124 -20.12 -4.57 0.20
C VAL A 124 -19.00 -5.49 0.71
N GLY A 125 -19.10 -6.80 0.46
CA GLY A 125 -18.07 -7.78 0.82
C GLY A 125 -16.88 -7.85 -0.14
N MET A 126 -16.96 -7.16 -1.29
CA MET A 126 -15.98 -7.19 -2.37
C MET A 126 -15.29 -5.83 -2.46
N ARG A 127 -13.97 -5.77 -2.33
CA ARG A 127 -13.27 -4.51 -2.04
C ARG A 127 -13.32 -3.53 -3.22
N HIS A 128 -13.01 -4.01 -4.42
CA HIS A 128 -12.97 -3.16 -5.62
C HIS A 128 -14.38 -2.69 -5.98
N THR A 129 -15.35 -3.60 -5.86
CA THR A 129 -16.76 -3.34 -6.08
C THR A 129 -17.33 -2.35 -5.07
N HIS A 130 -17.06 -2.54 -3.77
CA HIS A 130 -17.52 -1.65 -2.70
C HIS A 130 -17.02 -0.23 -2.95
N ARG A 131 -15.73 -0.07 -3.28
CA ARG A 131 -15.18 1.23 -3.69
C ARG A 131 -15.94 1.83 -4.88
N ALA A 132 -16.19 1.07 -5.93
CA ALA A 132 -16.91 1.58 -7.10
C ALA A 132 -18.31 2.11 -6.74
N VAL A 133 -19.02 1.46 -5.81
CA VAL A 133 -20.32 1.95 -5.31
C VAL A 133 -20.17 3.22 -4.47
N LEU A 134 -19.12 3.32 -3.65
CA LEU A 134 -18.84 4.49 -2.81
C LEU A 134 -18.46 5.73 -3.63
N LEU A 135 -17.73 5.56 -4.74
CA LEU A 135 -17.32 6.66 -5.60
C LEU A 135 -18.47 7.24 -6.43
N GLU A 136 -19.52 6.45 -6.68
CA GLU A 136 -20.69 6.91 -7.42
C GLU A 136 -21.44 8.02 -6.65
N ARG A 137 -21.44 9.23 -7.24
CA ARG A 137 -22.11 10.42 -6.70
C ARG A 137 -21.75 10.71 -5.25
N GLU A 138 -20.45 10.65 -4.93
CA GLU A 138 -19.94 10.97 -3.61
C GLU A 138 -20.68 10.19 -2.51
N GLY A 139 -20.90 8.88 -2.73
CA GLY A 139 -21.57 7.98 -1.79
C GLY A 139 -23.09 8.07 -1.75
N ALA A 140 -23.74 9.03 -2.41
CA ALA A 140 -25.21 9.16 -2.37
C ALA A 140 -25.92 7.89 -2.84
N THR A 141 -25.37 7.23 -3.87
CA THR A 141 -25.90 5.95 -4.35
C THR A 141 -25.73 4.83 -3.33
N TYR A 142 -24.56 4.74 -2.69
CA TYR A 142 -24.29 3.76 -1.63
C TYR A 142 -25.31 3.88 -0.49
N PHE A 143 -25.52 5.09 0.05
CA PHE A 143 -26.41 5.28 1.20
C PHE A 143 -27.87 5.00 0.88
N ARG A 144 -28.32 5.31 -0.33
CA ARG A 144 -29.66 4.96 -0.79
C ARG A 144 -29.84 3.44 -0.92
N LEU A 145 -28.85 2.73 -1.46
CA LEU A 145 -28.87 1.26 -1.55
C LEU A 145 -28.81 0.62 -0.16
N LEU A 146 -28.04 1.19 0.76
CA LEU A 146 -27.98 0.77 2.15
C LEU A 146 -29.34 0.90 2.84
N ALA A 147 -30.03 2.05 2.67
CA ALA A 147 -31.37 2.25 3.19
C ALA A 147 -32.38 1.23 2.61
N ALA A 148 -32.30 0.97 1.30
CA ALA A 148 -33.14 -0.04 0.66
C ALA A 148 -32.85 -1.47 1.19
N GLY A 149 -31.58 -1.80 1.41
CA GLY A 149 -31.16 -3.08 2.00
C GLY A 149 -31.66 -3.26 3.43
N ARG A 150 -31.59 -2.22 4.28
CA ARG A 150 -32.12 -2.28 5.65
C ARG A 150 -33.65 -2.40 5.72
N ALA A 151 -34.34 -1.86 4.71
CA ALA A 151 -35.79 -2.01 4.59
C ALA A 151 -36.21 -3.43 4.13
N ASP A 152 -35.27 -4.20 3.57
CA ASP A 152 -35.50 -5.59 3.18
C ASP A 152 -35.30 -6.54 4.37
N PRO A 153 -36.33 -7.28 4.81
CA PRO A 153 -36.23 -8.19 5.95
C PRO A 153 -35.15 -9.28 5.79
N ARG A 154 -34.71 -9.58 4.56
CA ARG A 154 -33.64 -10.55 4.29
C ARG A 154 -32.26 -10.06 4.74
N PHE A 155 -32.06 -8.75 4.83
CA PHE A 155 -30.75 -8.13 5.03
C PHE A 155 -30.69 -7.18 6.23
N ALA A 156 -31.80 -7.00 6.96
CA ALA A 156 -31.87 -6.11 8.11
C ALA A 156 -30.86 -6.45 9.23
N GLU A 157 -30.64 -7.74 9.55
CA GLU A 157 -29.66 -8.16 10.57
C GLU A 157 -28.18 -8.05 10.13
N PRO A 158 -27.78 -8.46 8.90
CA PRO A 158 -26.40 -8.31 8.42
C PRO A 158 -25.86 -6.88 8.35
N LEU A 159 -26.73 -5.86 8.30
CA LEU A 159 -26.38 -4.47 8.00
C LEU A 159 -26.16 -3.59 9.25
N SER A 160 -25.42 -4.09 10.25
CA SER A 160 -25.09 -3.27 11.43
C SER A 160 -24.25 -2.06 11.02
N ASN A 161 -24.60 -0.86 11.52
CA ASN A 161 -23.90 0.39 11.19
C ASN A 161 -22.41 0.33 11.53
N VAL A 162 -22.04 -0.43 12.57
CA VAL A 162 -20.66 -0.59 13.04
C VAL A 162 -19.82 -1.40 12.05
N THR A 163 -20.36 -2.51 11.53
CA THR A 163 -19.65 -3.37 10.58
C THR A 163 -19.42 -2.68 9.25
N LEU A 164 -20.36 -1.84 8.83
CA LEU A 164 -20.30 -1.13 7.54
C LEU A 164 -19.44 0.13 7.61
N SER A 165 -19.53 0.91 8.71
CA SER A 165 -18.77 2.16 8.85
C SER A 165 -17.25 1.93 8.87
N GLN A 166 -16.76 0.91 9.59
CA GLN A 166 -15.33 0.63 9.72
C GLN A 166 -14.63 0.32 8.39
N GLY A 167 -15.37 -0.13 7.37
CA GLY A 167 -14.80 -0.51 6.07
C GLY A 167 -14.85 0.58 4.99
N VAL A 168 -15.55 1.70 5.22
CA VAL A 168 -15.83 2.68 4.15
C VAL A 168 -14.70 3.70 3.97
N TRP A 169 -14.27 4.34 5.06
CA TRP A 169 -13.31 5.43 4.96
C TRP A 169 -11.96 5.04 4.31
N PRO A 170 -11.40 3.82 4.48
CA PRO A 170 -10.18 3.41 3.78
C PRO A 170 -10.34 3.40 2.26
N LEU A 171 -11.54 3.09 1.79
CA LEU A 171 -11.86 2.94 0.37
C LEU A 171 -12.10 4.28 -0.33
N VAL A 172 -12.06 5.41 0.39
CA VAL A 172 -12.16 6.76 -0.16
C VAL A 172 -11.05 7.68 0.36
N ALA A 173 -10.05 7.12 1.04
CA ALA A 173 -9.00 7.88 1.72
C ALA A 173 -8.08 8.66 0.75
N ASP A 174 -7.98 8.21 -0.49
CA ASP A 174 -7.21 8.84 -1.57
C ASP A 174 -7.93 10.00 -2.26
N GLN A 175 -9.24 10.15 -2.05
CA GLN A 175 -10.02 11.22 -2.67
C GLN A 175 -9.70 12.58 -2.06
N ASP A 176 -9.86 13.65 -2.84
CA ASP A 176 -9.71 15.02 -2.36
C ASP A 176 -10.69 15.40 -1.21
N ASP A 177 -10.36 16.48 -0.50
CA ASP A 177 -11.18 16.99 0.61
C ASP A 177 -12.56 17.48 0.12
N ALA A 178 -12.73 17.81 -1.17
CA ALA A 178 -14.01 18.25 -1.71
C ALA A 178 -14.99 17.07 -1.83
N PHE A 179 -14.54 15.96 -2.42
CA PHE A 179 -15.24 14.69 -2.48
C PHE A 179 -15.57 14.20 -1.07
N LYS A 180 -14.59 14.15 -0.17
CA LYS A 180 -14.79 13.66 1.21
C LYS A 180 -15.82 14.50 1.96
N ARG A 181 -15.84 15.82 1.76
CA ARG A 181 -16.84 16.71 2.37
C ARG A 181 -18.24 16.42 1.83
N ALA A 182 -18.41 16.28 0.51
CA ALA A 182 -19.69 15.92 -0.09
C ALA A 182 -20.16 14.53 0.36
N PHE A 183 -19.24 13.57 0.42
CA PHE A 183 -19.49 12.22 0.92
C PHE A 183 -19.96 12.23 2.37
N ALA A 184 -19.27 12.95 3.26
CA ALA A 184 -19.64 13.06 4.66
C ALA A 184 -21.03 13.70 4.83
N ALA A 185 -21.35 14.74 4.05
CA ALA A 185 -22.68 15.36 4.05
C ALA A 185 -23.78 14.37 3.59
N ASN A 186 -23.53 13.61 2.53
CA ASN A 186 -24.46 12.57 2.06
C ASN A 186 -24.65 11.46 3.10
N ALA A 187 -23.58 11.04 3.77
CA ALA A 187 -23.59 10.05 4.84
C ALA A 187 -24.44 10.52 6.03
N GLU A 188 -24.21 11.75 6.51
CA GLU A 188 -24.96 12.32 7.62
C GLU A 188 -26.45 12.50 7.28
N ALA A 189 -26.76 12.99 6.08
CA ALA A 189 -28.13 13.14 5.61
C ALA A 189 -28.88 11.79 5.52
N ALA A 190 -28.15 10.70 5.30
CA ALA A 190 -28.69 9.34 5.30
C ALA A 190 -28.75 8.69 6.69
N GLY A 191 -28.30 9.37 7.75
CA GLY A 191 -28.24 8.84 9.11
C GLY A 191 -27.01 7.98 9.41
N GLU A 192 -26.02 7.91 8.51
CA GLU A 192 -24.74 7.21 8.71
C GLU A 192 -23.70 8.12 9.38
N VAL A 193 -24.03 8.64 10.57
CA VAL A 193 -23.24 9.69 11.23
C VAL A 193 -21.81 9.23 11.58
N ILE A 194 -21.62 7.96 11.96
CA ILE A 194 -20.28 7.39 12.22
C ILE A 194 -19.42 7.44 10.96
N THR A 195 -19.98 7.00 9.83
CA THR A 195 -19.30 7.03 8.53
C THR A 195 -18.99 8.47 8.11
N ALA A 196 -19.94 9.39 8.30
CA ALA A 196 -19.74 10.81 8.04
C ALA A 196 -18.55 11.37 8.83
N ALA A 197 -18.49 11.10 10.13
CA ALA A 197 -17.41 11.55 11.00
C ALA A 197 -16.06 10.89 10.66
N GLN A 198 -16.03 9.59 10.32
CA GLN A 198 -14.79 8.91 9.92
C GLN A 198 -14.21 9.47 8.62
N VAL A 199 -15.05 9.70 7.61
CA VAL A 199 -14.61 10.29 6.34
C VAL A 199 -14.20 11.75 6.53
N ALA A 200 -14.98 12.55 7.28
CA ALA A 200 -14.61 13.94 7.57
C ALA A 200 -13.33 14.04 8.41
N GLY A 201 -13.11 13.09 9.32
CA GLY A 201 -11.88 12.97 10.11
C GLY A 201 -10.65 12.58 9.29
N SER A 202 -10.82 12.15 8.03
CA SER A 202 -9.73 11.85 7.09
C SER A 202 -9.27 13.04 6.24
N MET A 203 -9.96 14.18 6.36
CA MET A 203 -9.62 15.40 5.62
C MET A 203 -8.47 16.15 6.30
N ARG A 204 -7.78 16.98 5.52
CA ARG A 204 -6.76 17.88 6.07
C ARG A 204 -7.39 18.97 6.93
N ASP A 205 -8.53 19.51 6.48
CA ASP A 205 -9.34 20.45 7.25
C ASP A 205 -10.42 19.71 8.07
N LEU A 206 -10.24 19.72 9.38
CA LEU A 206 -11.10 19.03 10.35
C LEU A 206 -12.31 19.85 10.81
N THR A 207 -12.59 20.99 10.17
CA THR A 207 -13.74 21.84 10.51
C THR A 207 -15.06 21.07 10.40
N GLU A 208 -15.27 20.32 9.31
CA GLU A 208 -16.52 19.55 9.13
C GLU A 208 -16.62 18.41 10.15
N TYR A 209 -15.52 17.71 10.42
CA TYR A 209 -15.47 16.65 11.43
C TYR A 209 -15.95 17.16 12.81
N ARG A 210 -15.39 18.29 13.26
CA ARG A 210 -15.81 18.92 14.53
C ARG A 210 -17.26 19.37 14.49
N ALA A 211 -17.74 19.86 13.34
CA ALA A 211 -19.12 20.28 13.17
C ALA A 211 -20.10 19.11 13.26
N ILE A 212 -19.77 17.94 12.68
CA ILE A 212 -20.56 16.70 12.80
C ILE A 212 -20.65 16.30 14.28
N LEU A 213 -19.53 16.19 15.00
CA LEU A 213 -19.54 15.81 16.41
C LEU A 213 -20.37 16.78 17.28
N ALA A 214 -20.33 18.08 16.97
CA ALA A 214 -21.11 19.09 17.68
C ALA A 214 -22.62 19.02 17.40
N ARG A 215 -23.03 18.51 16.22
CA ARG A 215 -24.44 18.27 15.89
C ARG A 215 -25.01 17.03 16.58
N HIS A 216 -24.16 16.08 16.96
CA HIS A 216 -24.55 14.81 17.59
C HIS A 216 -23.85 14.58 18.94
N PRO A 217 -23.98 15.51 19.92
CA PRO A 217 -23.22 15.45 21.17
C PRO A 217 -23.62 14.27 22.07
N ASP A 218 -24.86 13.79 21.95
CA ASP A 218 -25.42 12.74 22.80
C ASP A 218 -25.31 11.34 22.17
N ASP A 219 -24.77 11.21 20.96
CA ASP A 219 -24.56 9.91 20.30
C ASP A 219 -23.29 9.24 20.85
N THR A 220 -23.47 8.47 21.92
CA THR A 220 -22.36 7.72 22.55
C THR A 220 -21.63 6.79 21.59
N LEU A 221 -22.35 6.14 20.66
CA LEU A 221 -21.75 5.22 19.70
C LEU A 221 -20.88 5.98 18.68
N LEU A 222 -21.32 7.16 18.26
CA LEU A 222 -20.51 8.07 17.46
C LEU A 222 -19.22 8.46 18.20
N GLN A 223 -19.30 8.85 19.47
CA GLN A 223 -18.13 9.22 20.25
C GLN A 223 -17.16 8.04 20.42
N ASP A 224 -17.69 6.84 20.65
CA ASP A 224 -16.91 5.62 20.86
C ASP A 224 -16.28 5.06 19.58
N LEU A 225 -16.79 5.38 18.39
CA LEU A 225 -16.32 4.81 17.11
C LEU A 225 -15.71 5.82 16.14
N ALA A 226 -16.02 7.10 16.30
CA ALA A 226 -15.52 8.19 15.46
C ALA A 226 -15.28 9.49 16.24
N GLY A 227 -15.38 9.48 17.56
CA GLY A 227 -15.00 10.61 18.39
C GLY A 227 -13.50 10.88 18.36
N PRO A 228 -13.04 11.98 18.99
CA PRO A 228 -11.66 12.43 18.87
C PRO A 228 -10.65 11.38 19.33
N ALA A 229 -10.97 10.60 20.36
CA ALA A 229 -10.11 9.51 20.84
C ALA A 229 -9.91 8.43 19.77
N MET A 230 -10.98 8.00 19.10
CA MET A 230 -10.89 6.96 18.06
C MET A 230 -10.17 7.44 16.82
N ILE A 231 -10.52 8.62 16.31
CA ILE A 231 -9.84 9.17 15.14
C ILE A 231 -8.36 9.45 15.45
N ALA A 232 -8.05 9.85 16.69
CA ALA A 232 -6.68 10.00 17.16
C ALA A 232 -5.96 8.69 17.55
N THR A 233 -6.59 7.51 17.42
CA THR A 233 -5.95 6.21 17.74
C THR A 233 -5.95 5.24 16.56
N PHE A 234 -7.00 5.25 15.72
CA PHE A 234 -7.19 4.29 14.64
C PHE A 234 -7.60 4.94 13.31
N GLY A 235 -7.83 6.25 13.28
CA GLY A 235 -8.29 6.97 12.10
C GLY A 235 -7.17 7.63 11.29
N PRO A 236 -7.44 7.98 10.03
CA PRO A 236 -6.54 8.82 9.22
C PRO A 236 -6.41 10.23 9.80
N GLY A 237 -7.34 10.65 10.66
CA GLY A 237 -7.21 11.90 11.40
C GLY A 237 -6.08 11.89 12.41
N LEU A 238 -5.44 10.75 12.75
CA LEU A 238 -4.12 10.76 13.40
C LEU A 238 -3.10 11.59 12.60
N VAL A 239 -3.20 11.59 11.27
CA VAL A 239 -2.30 12.34 10.40
C VAL A 239 -2.51 13.86 10.54
N TYR A 240 -3.74 14.30 10.87
CA TYR A 240 -4.13 15.72 10.78
C TYR A 240 -4.64 16.36 12.10
N LEU A 241 -5.05 15.57 13.10
CA LEU A 241 -5.51 16.03 14.41
C LEU A 241 -4.31 16.45 15.26
N GLN A 242 -4.09 17.75 15.38
CA GLN A 242 -3.01 18.31 16.20
C GLN A 242 -3.33 18.37 17.72
N ASP A 243 -4.47 17.82 18.15
CA ASP A 243 -4.95 17.98 19.53
C ASP A 243 -4.30 16.94 20.46
N GLY A 244 -3.44 17.39 21.39
CA GLY A 244 -2.83 16.53 22.42
C GLY A 244 -1.43 16.95 22.88
N GLY A 245 -0.99 16.44 24.04
CA GLY A 245 0.39 16.61 24.53
C GLY A 245 1.41 15.80 23.72
N ALA A 246 2.69 15.90 24.09
CA ALA A 246 3.82 15.32 23.33
C ALA A 246 3.71 13.81 23.06
N GLU A 247 3.21 13.01 24.02
CA GLU A 247 2.99 11.57 23.86
C GLU A 247 2.02 11.25 22.70
N ARG A 248 0.93 12.03 22.59
CA ARG A 248 -0.02 11.86 21.46
C ARG A 248 0.60 12.26 20.13
N GLN A 249 1.57 13.19 20.13
CA GLN A 249 2.29 13.55 18.91
C GLN A 249 3.12 12.36 18.39
N MET A 250 3.78 11.61 19.28
CA MET A 250 4.60 10.47 18.87
C MET A 250 3.78 9.33 18.26
N ILE A 251 2.62 9.03 18.84
CA ILE A 251 1.66 8.08 18.26
C ILE A 251 1.24 8.55 16.86
N ARG A 252 0.88 9.84 16.73
CA ARG A 252 0.48 10.43 15.44
C ARG A 252 1.58 10.31 14.40
N ASP A 253 2.81 10.65 14.75
CA ASP A 253 3.94 10.58 13.83
C ASP A 253 4.18 9.14 13.37
N ALA A 254 4.14 8.16 14.29
CA ALA A 254 4.28 6.74 13.94
C ALA A 254 3.18 6.26 12.97
N VAL A 255 1.93 6.66 13.20
CA VAL A 255 0.80 6.29 12.32
C VAL A 255 0.86 7.03 10.99
N ALA A 256 1.21 8.32 10.98
CA ALA A 256 1.39 9.08 9.76
C ALA A 256 2.54 8.54 8.91
N ALA A 257 3.67 8.17 9.54
CA ALA A 257 4.78 7.51 8.85
C ALA A 257 4.32 6.18 8.23
N GLN A 258 3.55 5.37 8.95
CA GLN A 258 2.95 4.14 8.43
C GLN A 258 2.06 4.42 7.21
N PHE A 259 1.14 5.41 7.31
CA PHE A 259 0.24 5.78 6.23
C PHE A 259 1.00 6.16 4.96
N HIS A 260 2.13 6.85 5.12
CA HIS A 260 2.99 7.30 4.03
C HIS A 260 4.10 6.32 3.65
N SER A 261 4.11 5.06 4.11
CA SER A 261 5.16 4.08 3.79
C SER A 261 4.95 3.31 2.47
N GLY A 262 3.96 3.72 1.67
CA GLY A 262 3.59 3.04 0.42
C GLY A 262 2.78 1.75 0.67
N GLN A 263 3.13 0.67 -0.02
CA GLN A 263 2.42 -0.62 0.04
C GLN A 263 2.48 -1.31 1.42
N SER A 264 3.52 -1.06 2.21
CA SER A 264 3.66 -1.64 3.56
C SER A 264 4.53 -0.75 4.45
N GLY A 265 4.37 -0.85 5.76
CA GLY A 265 5.15 -0.13 6.75
C GLY A 265 5.15 -0.87 8.09
N PHE A 266 6.07 -0.52 8.97
CA PHE A 266 6.22 -1.17 10.28
C PHE A 266 6.15 -0.20 11.48
N MET A 267 6.16 1.11 11.26
CA MET A 267 6.32 2.13 12.32
C MET A 267 5.18 2.09 13.34
N ALA A 268 3.93 2.03 12.89
CA ALA A 268 2.77 1.97 13.78
C ALA A 268 2.73 0.66 14.59
N THR A 269 3.05 -0.47 13.94
CA THR A 269 3.13 -1.78 14.60
C THR A 269 4.22 -1.79 15.66
N LEU A 270 5.41 -1.29 15.33
CA LEU A 270 6.55 -1.24 16.24
C LEU A 270 6.24 -0.34 17.45
N TYR A 271 5.68 0.85 17.21
CA TYR A 271 5.27 1.74 18.29
C TYR A 271 4.22 1.07 19.19
N ASN A 272 3.18 0.46 18.61
CA ASN A 272 2.14 -0.23 19.37
C ASN A 272 2.68 -1.39 20.23
N MET A 273 3.73 -2.09 19.76
CA MET A 273 4.35 -3.19 20.51
C MET A 273 5.27 -2.72 21.63
N THR A 274 5.95 -1.58 21.46
CA THR A 274 7.03 -1.14 22.34
C THR A 274 6.63 0.00 23.27
N GLY A 275 5.74 0.89 22.82
CA GLY A 275 5.47 2.17 23.46
C GLY A 275 6.68 3.11 23.51
N ASP A 276 7.71 2.87 22.69
CA ASP A 276 8.97 3.60 22.76
C ASP A 276 8.90 4.92 21.96
N ASP A 277 9.06 6.03 22.68
CA ASP A 277 9.10 7.39 22.15
C ASP A 277 10.14 7.58 21.04
N ALA A 278 11.23 6.80 21.04
CA ALA A 278 12.25 6.83 19.99
C ALA A 278 11.67 6.44 18.61
N VAL A 279 10.66 5.57 18.56
CA VAL A 279 9.96 5.22 17.32
C VAL A 279 9.16 6.42 16.80
N GLY A 280 8.53 7.19 17.70
CA GLY A 280 7.83 8.42 17.34
C GLY A 280 8.78 9.50 16.79
N LEU A 281 9.96 9.68 17.41
CA LEU A 281 10.99 10.60 16.93
C LEU A 281 11.51 10.21 15.53
N ALA A 282 11.82 8.93 15.32
CA ALA A 282 12.22 8.42 14.01
C ALA A 282 11.12 8.60 12.95
N ALA A 283 9.85 8.46 13.34
CA ALA A 283 8.72 8.72 12.46
C ALA A 283 8.61 10.21 12.07
N ALA A 284 8.85 11.13 13.01
CA ALA A 284 8.88 12.55 12.73
C ALA A 284 9.99 12.93 11.73
N ASP A 285 11.19 12.36 11.88
CA ASP A 285 12.31 12.57 10.94
C ASP A 285 11.96 12.05 9.54
N TYR A 286 11.32 10.89 9.44
CA TYR A 286 10.80 10.34 8.19
C TYR A 286 9.79 11.28 7.52
N LEU A 287 8.80 11.78 8.28
CA LEU A 287 7.78 12.70 7.77
C LEU A 287 8.37 14.04 7.32
N ALA A 288 9.41 14.52 8.00
CA ALA A 288 10.15 15.70 7.58
C ALA A 288 10.88 15.47 6.24
N ALA A 289 11.54 14.33 6.06
CA ALA A 289 12.19 13.99 4.79
C ALA A 289 11.19 13.81 3.63
N LEU A 290 10.02 13.23 3.92
CA LEU A 290 8.92 13.12 2.96
C LEU A 290 8.42 14.50 2.53
N THR A 291 8.15 15.37 3.50
CA THR A 291 7.68 16.75 3.24
C THR A 291 8.72 17.56 2.48
N GLY A 292 10.01 17.32 2.75
CA GLY A 292 11.14 17.92 2.04
C GLY A 292 11.42 17.32 0.67
N GLY A 293 10.68 16.28 0.23
CA GLY A 293 10.88 15.63 -1.06
C GLY A 293 12.21 14.85 -1.18
N THR A 294 12.86 14.53 -0.05
CA THR A 294 14.13 13.79 -0.03
C THR A 294 13.91 12.29 -0.24
N ILE A 295 12.70 11.80 0.07
CA ILE A 295 12.29 10.41 -0.13
C ILE A 295 10.99 10.34 -0.92
N ASP A 296 10.86 9.30 -1.73
CA ASP A 296 9.64 8.95 -2.44
C ASP A 296 9.27 7.50 -2.09
N PRO A 297 8.38 7.26 -1.10
CA PRO A 297 8.04 5.92 -0.65
C PRO A 297 7.18 5.14 -1.65
N ILE A 298 6.66 5.80 -2.69
CA ILE A 298 5.94 5.14 -3.78
C ILE A 298 6.96 4.58 -4.76
N ARG A 299 7.88 5.40 -5.26
CA ARG A 299 8.85 4.99 -6.29
C ARG A 299 10.08 4.27 -5.74
N ALA A 300 10.51 4.60 -4.51
CA ALA A 300 11.74 4.12 -3.87
C ALA A 300 11.47 3.63 -2.43
N GLN A 301 10.57 2.66 -2.31
CA GLN A 301 10.07 2.17 -1.03
C GLN A 301 11.14 1.58 -0.11
N GLU A 302 12.12 0.84 -0.65
CA GLU A 302 13.22 0.26 0.12
C GLU A 302 14.09 1.35 0.76
N ALA A 303 14.39 2.43 0.02
CA ALA A 303 15.13 3.56 0.55
C ALA A 303 14.37 4.25 1.69
N ALA A 304 13.05 4.39 1.55
CA ALA A 304 12.18 4.89 2.62
C ALA A 304 12.21 4.00 3.87
N TRP A 305 12.13 2.67 3.72
CA TRP A 305 12.23 1.73 4.84
C TRP A 305 13.61 1.70 5.48
N ALA A 306 14.69 1.77 4.68
CA ALA A 306 16.06 1.86 5.17
C ALA A 306 16.26 3.09 6.04
N MET A 307 15.74 4.24 5.60
CA MET A 307 15.78 5.48 6.36
C MET A 307 15.03 5.34 7.69
N GLN A 308 13.78 4.85 7.68
CA GLN A 308 13.00 4.63 8.90
C GLN A 308 13.74 3.72 9.87
N TYR A 309 14.30 2.62 9.37
CA TYR A 309 15.01 1.65 10.20
C TYR A 309 16.29 2.22 10.81
N ALA A 310 17.11 2.91 10.02
CA ALA A 310 18.31 3.58 10.52
C ALA A 310 17.97 4.62 11.60
N ALA A 311 16.92 5.42 11.39
CA ALA A 311 16.46 6.41 12.36
C ALA A 311 15.99 5.74 13.67
N VAL A 312 15.22 4.65 13.58
CA VAL A 312 14.77 3.88 14.76
C VAL A 312 15.97 3.34 15.54
N LEU A 313 16.93 2.68 14.89
CA LEU A 313 18.09 2.13 15.59
C LEU A 313 19.03 3.19 16.14
N GLN A 314 19.14 4.34 15.47
CA GLN A 314 19.91 5.47 15.96
C GLN A 314 19.28 6.07 17.23
N ALA A 315 17.96 6.16 17.29
CA ALA A 315 17.24 6.74 18.42
C ALA A 315 17.07 5.77 19.60
N ALA A 316 16.73 4.51 19.32
CA ALA A 316 16.37 3.50 20.32
C ALA A 316 17.50 2.53 20.68
N GLY A 317 18.58 2.49 19.89
CA GLY A 317 19.66 1.52 20.05
C GLY A 317 19.44 0.19 19.30
N PRO A 318 20.50 -0.63 19.18
CA PRO A 318 20.48 -1.89 18.42
C PRO A 318 19.55 -2.97 19.00
N GLU A 319 19.19 -2.89 20.28
CA GLU A 319 18.27 -3.81 20.96
C GLU A 319 16.85 -3.77 20.39
N MET A 320 16.46 -2.65 19.76
CA MET A 320 15.15 -2.49 19.12
C MET A 320 14.91 -3.52 18.01
N ARG A 321 15.98 -4.13 17.49
CA ARG A 321 15.91 -5.28 16.58
C ARG A 321 15.14 -6.47 17.17
N ASN A 322 15.16 -6.66 18.49
CA ASN A 322 14.41 -7.73 19.15
C ASN A 322 12.90 -7.53 19.01
N ALA A 323 12.43 -6.28 19.14
CA ALA A 323 11.01 -5.95 18.94
C ALA A 323 10.59 -6.12 17.48
N LEU A 324 11.44 -5.68 16.54
CA LEU A 324 11.26 -5.91 15.10
C LEU A 324 11.24 -7.40 14.74
N GLY A 325 12.04 -8.23 15.42
CA GLY A 325 12.01 -9.69 15.28
C GLY A 325 10.75 -10.35 15.87
N GLY A 326 9.86 -9.59 16.51
CA GLY A 326 8.64 -10.07 17.15
C GLY A 326 7.47 -10.30 16.18
N PHE A 327 7.47 -9.66 15.02
CA PHE A 327 6.35 -9.70 14.06
C PHE A 327 6.82 -9.92 12.62
N ASP A 328 5.89 -10.36 11.78
CA ASP A 328 6.12 -10.59 10.35
C ASP A 328 5.80 -9.32 9.56
N TRP A 329 6.71 -8.92 8.67
CA TRP A 329 6.57 -7.75 7.81
C TRP A 329 7.61 -7.74 6.67
N PRO A 330 7.27 -7.26 5.46
CA PRO A 330 5.92 -6.99 4.98
C PRO A 330 5.20 -8.32 4.71
N THR A 331 4.04 -8.30 4.05
CA THR A 331 3.45 -9.56 3.60
C THR A 331 4.29 -10.16 2.47
N PRO A 332 4.35 -11.50 2.31
CA PRO A 332 5.06 -12.15 1.20
C PRO A 332 4.59 -11.76 -0.21
N LYS A 333 3.46 -11.06 -0.33
CA LYS A 333 2.99 -10.48 -1.59
C LYS A 333 3.72 -9.20 -1.99
N VAL A 334 4.33 -8.51 -1.02
CA VAL A 334 4.98 -7.21 -1.23
C VAL A 334 6.46 -7.41 -1.57
N ARG A 335 7.15 -8.33 -0.90
CA ARG A 335 8.56 -8.66 -1.16
C ARG A 335 8.80 -10.15 -1.08
N HIS A 336 9.64 -10.67 -1.98
CA HIS A 336 9.93 -12.09 -2.02
C HIS A 336 10.79 -12.59 -0.85
N TYR A 337 11.58 -11.69 -0.22
CA TYR A 337 12.35 -11.93 1.00
C TYR A 337 11.59 -11.54 2.28
N ALA A 338 10.29 -11.27 2.20
CA ALA A 338 9.49 -10.91 3.36
C ALA A 338 9.47 -12.04 4.41
N GLY A 339 9.53 -11.65 5.68
CA GLY A 339 9.58 -12.58 6.79
C GLY A 339 9.42 -11.83 8.11
N ARG A 340 10.29 -12.10 9.08
CA ARG A 340 10.35 -11.29 10.31
C ARG A 340 10.84 -9.88 9.95
N ALA A 341 10.27 -8.85 10.57
CA ALA A 341 10.57 -7.48 10.20
C ALA A 341 12.07 -7.16 10.30
N ALA A 342 12.74 -7.66 11.34
CA ALA A 342 14.20 -7.49 11.51
C ALA A 342 15.01 -8.10 10.35
N ASP A 343 14.65 -9.29 9.88
CA ASP A 343 15.36 -9.99 8.81
C ASP A 343 15.11 -9.28 7.47
N THR A 344 13.87 -8.90 7.19
CA THR A 344 13.53 -8.12 6.00
C THR A 344 14.24 -6.76 6.00
N LEU A 345 14.36 -6.09 7.14
CA LEU A 345 15.08 -4.82 7.21
C LEU A 345 16.60 -5.00 7.01
N ASP A 346 17.17 -6.16 7.36
CA ASP A 346 18.55 -6.49 6.96
C ASP A 346 18.70 -6.62 5.45
N TRP A 347 17.74 -7.25 4.77
CA TRP A 347 17.72 -7.27 3.30
C TRP A 347 17.68 -5.87 2.71
N VAL A 348 16.81 -5.01 3.23
CA VAL A 348 16.68 -3.61 2.78
C VAL A 348 18.01 -2.85 2.96
N VAL A 349 18.68 -3.00 4.11
CA VAL A 349 19.99 -2.37 4.36
C VAL A 349 21.06 -2.91 3.42
N ALA A 350 21.06 -4.23 3.14
CA ALA A 350 21.99 -4.82 2.19
C ALA A 350 21.76 -4.29 0.76
N VAL A 351 20.50 -4.21 0.32
CA VAL A 351 20.13 -3.67 -0.99
C VAL A 351 20.65 -2.24 -1.16
N GLU A 352 20.43 -1.35 -0.18
CA GLU A 352 20.94 0.02 -0.27
C GLU A 352 22.47 0.09 -0.28
N ALA A 353 23.16 -0.77 0.47
CA ALA A 353 24.61 -0.81 0.47
C ALA A 353 25.21 -1.30 -0.87
N TRP A 354 24.54 -2.24 -1.54
CA TRP A 354 25.01 -2.80 -2.82
C TRP A 354 24.62 -1.97 -4.04
N ARG A 355 23.65 -1.06 -3.90
CA ARG A 355 23.12 -0.24 -5.01
C ARG A 355 24.22 0.45 -5.82
N PRO A 356 25.18 1.22 -5.25
CA PRO A 356 26.17 1.95 -6.05
C PRO A 356 27.11 1.03 -6.84
N PHE A 357 27.46 -0.14 -6.30
CA PHE A 357 28.30 -1.11 -7.01
C PHE A 357 27.53 -1.76 -8.16
N MET A 358 26.29 -2.20 -7.92
CA MET A 358 25.49 -2.90 -8.94
C MET A 358 24.99 -1.96 -10.04
N SER A 359 24.72 -0.68 -9.73
CA SER A 359 24.35 0.33 -10.73
C SER A 359 25.55 0.84 -11.55
N GLY A 360 26.78 0.47 -11.18
CA GLY A 360 28.01 0.92 -11.83
C GLY A 360 28.46 2.34 -11.44
N GLU A 361 27.89 2.91 -10.37
CA GLU A 361 28.35 4.19 -9.82
C GLU A 361 29.75 4.08 -9.16
N THR A 362 30.12 2.88 -8.70
CA THR A 362 31.45 2.58 -8.17
C THR A 362 31.90 1.15 -8.52
N ASP A 363 33.21 0.93 -8.57
CA ASP A 363 33.83 -0.40 -8.68
C ASP A 363 34.21 -0.99 -7.31
N ASP A 364 34.14 -0.17 -6.25
CA ASP A 364 34.45 -0.60 -4.91
C ASP A 364 33.32 -1.46 -4.32
N LEU A 365 33.70 -2.60 -3.74
CA LEU A 365 32.75 -3.42 -2.98
C LEU A 365 32.33 -2.69 -1.70
N PRO A 366 31.04 -2.72 -1.33
CA PRO A 366 30.58 -2.11 -0.10
C PRO A 366 31.17 -2.81 1.12
N VAL A 367 31.49 -2.02 2.14
CA VAL A 367 31.79 -2.53 3.47
C VAL A 367 30.49 -3.03 4.11
N ARG A 368 30.54 -4.18 4.81
CA ARG A 368 29.38 -4.72 5.53
C ARG A 368 28.78 -3.64 6.45
N PRO A 369 27.51 -3.23 6.24
CA PRO A 369 26.89 -2.24 7.10
C PRO A 369 26.83 -2.69 8.55
N ALA A 370 27.13 -1.77 9.47
CA ALA A 370 27.08 -2.03 10.91
C ALA A 370 25.65 -2.37 11.39
N LEU A 371 24.63 -1.89 10.67
CA LEU A 371 23.24 -2.14 10.98
C LEU A 371 22.81 -3.59 10.76
N LEU A 372 23.52 -4.38 9.94
CA LEU A 372 23.13 -5.76 9.64
C LEU A 372 23.29 -6.68 10.86
N GLY A 373 22.29 -7.54 11.08
CA GLY A 373 22.31 -8.56 12.13
C GLY A 373 23.48 -9.53 11.95
N THR A 374 24.02 -10.05 13.06
CA THR A 374 25.22 -10.91 13.05
C THR A 374 25.05 -12.20 12.24
N GLY A 375 23.81 -12.69 12.10
CA GLY A 375 23.47 -13.88 11.30
C GLY A 375 23.20 -13.61 9.83
N PHE A 376 23.23 -12.34 9.38
CA PHE A 376 22.98 -12.01 7.97
C PHE A 376 24.14 -12.49 7.09
N ASP A 377 23.81 -13.25 6.03
CA ASP A 377 24.78 -13.86 5.13
C ASP A 377 25.39 -12.85 4.14
N TRP A 378 26.18 -11.91 4.66
CA TRP A 378 26.89 -10.93 3.83
C TRP A 378 27.91 -11.58 2.87
N ALA A 379 28.43 -12.76 3.22
CA ALA A 379 29.43 -13.46 2.42
C ALA A 379 28.84 -13.95 1.08
N ALA A 380 27.59 -14.41 1.08
CA ALA A 380 26.90 -14.76 -0.16
C ALA A 380 26.73 -13.56 -1.09
N TRP A 381 26.41 -12.37 -0.56
CA TRP A 381 26.32 -11.15 -1.38
C TRP A 381 27.66 -10.77 -1.99
N VAL A 382 28.73 -10.78 -1.19
CA VAL A 382 30.10 -10.49 -1.67
C VAL A 382 30.55 -11.48 -2.75
N THR A 383 30.10 -12.72 -2.67
CA THR A 383 30.44 -13.76 -3.66
C THR A 383 29.64 -13.60 -4.96
N LEU A 384 28.33 -13.36 -4.86
CA LEU A 384 27.43 -13.31 -6.02
C LEU A 384 27.50 -11.99 -6.80
N ALA A 385 27.65 -10.85 -6.12
CA ALA A 385 27.56 -9.54 -6.77
C ALA A 385 28.60 -9.32 -7.88
N PRO A 386 29.89 -9.64 -7.70
CA PRO A 386 30.88 -9.48 -8.77
C PRO A 386 30.62 -10.43 -9.96
N ALA A 387 30.19 -11.67 -9.68
CA ALA A 387 29.88 -12.65 -10.72
C ALA A 387 28.69 -12.18 -11.59
N LEU A 388 27.61 -11.77 -10.95
CA LEU A 388 26.41 -11.28 -11.63
C LEU A 388 26.68 -9.97 -12.40
N ARG A 389 27.45 -9.05 -11.81
CA ARG A 389 27.87 -7.81 -12.51
C ARG A 389 28.72 -8.10 -13.75
N ALA A 390 29.47 -9.21 -13.75
CA ALA A 390 30.23 -9.69 -14.92
C ALA A 390 29.38 -10.52 -15.91
N GLY A 391 28.08 -10.72 -15.65
CA GLY A 391 27.18 -11.50 -16.49
C GLY A 391 27.24 -13.01 -16.26
N ASP A 392 27.90 -13.47 -15.19
CA ASP A 392 27.94 -14.90 -14.84
C ASP A 392 26.70 -15.32 -14.05
N MET A 393 25.74 -15.88 -14.77
CA MET A 393 24.47 -16.41 -14.23
C MET A 393 24.58 -17.86 -13.73
N ALA A 394 25.73 -18.52 -13.92
CA ALA A 394 25.94 -19.92 -13.54
C ALA A 394 26.51 -20.06 -12.11
N THR A 395 27.23 -19.05 -11.62
CA THR A 395 27.85 -19.10 -10.30
C THR A 395 26.83 -19.00 -9.17
N GLY A 396 26.72 -20.09 -8.40
CA GLY A 396 26.12 -20.13 -7.07
C GLY A 396 24.63 -19.77 -6.98
N GLY A 397 24.22 -19.43 -5.75
CA GLY A 397 22.88 -18.92 -5.44
C GLY A 397 21.80 -19.99 -5.28
N GLU A 398 22.17 -21.27 -5.23
CA GLU A 398 21.24 -22.38 -5.02
C GLU A 398 20.58 -22.32 -3.63
N GLU A 399 21.36 -21.97 -2.61
CA GLU A 399 20.89 -21.90 -1.22
C GLU A 399 20.17 -20.59 -0.89
N ALA A 400 20.44 -19.52 -1.64
CA ALA A 400 19.89 -18.18 -1.40
C ALA A 400 19.52 -17.45 -2.70
N PRO A 401 18.57 -17.99 -3.49
CA PRO A 401 18.25 -17.46 -4.82
C PRO A 401 17.76 -16.01 -4.79
N GLY A 402 17.13 -15.55 -3.71
CA GLY A 402 16.70 -14.16 -3.55
C GLY A 402 17.84 -13.13 -3.60
N ILE A 403 19.07 -13.50 -3.22
CA ILE A 403 20.22 -12.58 -3.26
C ILE A 403 20.51 -12.21 -4.72
N GLY A 404 20.54 -13.21 -5.61
CA GLY A 404 20.76 -12.97 -7.02
C GLY A 404 19.64 -12.16 -7.66
N VAL A 405 18.38 -12.38 -7.25
CA VAL A 405 17.24 -11.55 -7.70
C VAL A 405 17.47 -10.08 -7.35
N GLU A 406 17.76 -9.77 -6.08
CA GLU A 406 17.97 -8.37 -5.66
C GLU A 406 19.17 -7.73 -6.35
N LEU A 407 20.28 -8.45 -6.50
CA LEU A 407 21.46 -7.94 -7.19
C LEU A 407 21.18 -7.61 -8.67
N LEU A 408 20.43 -8.46 -9.38
CA LEU A 408 20.05 -8.21 -10.77
C LEU A 408 19.04 -7.07 -10.90
N VAL A 409 18.11 -6.94 -9.94
CA VAL A 409 17.21 -5.77 -9.85
C VAL A 409 18.00 -4.48 -9.62
N LEU A 410 19.02 -4.49 -8.75
CA LEU A 410 19.90 -3.34 -8.52
C LEU A 410 20.71 -2.95 -9.76
N ALA A 411 21.05 -3.92 -10.62
CA ALA A 411 21.66 -3.68 -11.93
C ALA A 411 20.67 -3.16 -12.98
N GLY A 412 19.37 -3.09 -12.66
CA GLY A 412 18.31 -2.69 -13.58
C GLY A 412 17.84 -3.78 -14.56
N ASP A 413 18.31 -5.02 -14.40
CA ASP A 413 18.00 -6.13 -15.31
C ASP A 413 16.91 -7.05 -14.73
N TYR A 414 15.67 -6.57 -14.78
CA TYR A 414 14.50 -7.32 -14.32
C TYR A 414 14.26 -8.63 -15.09
N ALA A 415 14.67 -8.70 -16.36
CA ALA A 415 14.53 -9.91 -17.17
C ALA A 415 15.50 -10.99 -16.69
N ALA A 416 16.77 -10.64 -16.49
CA ALA A 416 17.74 -11.56 -15.90
C ALA A 416 17.35 -11.97 -14.47
N ALA A 417 16.78 -11.07 -13.66
CA ALA A 417 16.28 -11.40 -12.32
C ALA A 417 15.16 -12.47 -12.37
N ALA A 418 14.24 -12.35 -13.34
CA ALA A 418 13.20 -13.36 -13.55
C ALA A 418 13.78 -14.69 -14.06
N ASP A 419 14.74 -14.66 -15.00
CA ASP A 419 15.42 -15.86 -15.50
C ASP A 419 16.19 -16.59 -14.39
N TRP A 420 16.86 -15.83 -13.53
CA TRP A 420 17.55 -16.34 -12.34
C TRP A 420 16.59 -17.06 -11.39
N ALA A 421 15.45 -16.42 -11.08
CA ALA A 421 14.41 -17.03 -10.27
C ALA A 421 13.85 -18.29 -10.93
N ARG A 422 13.65 -18.28 -12.25
CA ARG A 422 13.16 -19.45 -12.99
C ARG A 422 14.08 -20.66 -12.87
N ALA A 423 15.39 -20.44 -12.92
CA ALA A 423 16.37 -21.51 -12.83
C ALA A 423 16.52 -22.11 -11.42
N ARG A 424 16.19 -21.36 -10.36
CA ARG A 424 16.58 -21.71 -8.97
C ARG A 424 15.44 -21.81 -7.97
N THR A 425 14.22 -21.42 -8.34
CA THR A 425 13.09 -21.41 -7.40
C THR A 425 11.96 -22.32 -7.87
N GLU A 426 11.34 -22.97 -6.88
CA GLU A 426 10.10 -23.73 -7.02
C GLU A 426 8.92 -22.80 -7.39
N PRO A 427 7.85 -23.30 -8.04
CA PRO A 427 6.79 -22.46 -8.61
C PRO A 427 6.18 -21.41 -7.67
N ARG A 428 5.99 -21.74 -6.39
CA ARG A 428 5.44 -20.80 -5.40
C ARG A 428 6.42 -19.69 -5.03
N ALA A 429 7.70 -20.02 -4.87
CA ALA A 429 8.73 -19.02 -4.59
C ALA A 429 8.97 -18.14 -5.82
N ARG A 430 8.95 -18.75 -7.01
CA ARG A 430 9.01 -18.04 -8.29
C ARG A 430 7.90 -17.02 -8.42
N GLU A 431 6.65 -17.41 -8.15
CA GLU A 431 5.53 -16.47 -8.22
C GLU A 431 5.69 -15.29 -7.27
N ALA A 432 6.11 -15.51 -6.03
CA ALA A 432 6.38 -14.40 -5.09
C ALA A 432 7.45 -13.44 -5.63
N VAL A 433 8.51 -13.97 -6.25
CA VAL A 433 9.53 -13.15 -6.94
C VAL A 433 8.92 -12.36 -8.09
N LEU A 434 8.25 -13.03 -9.03
CA LEU A 434 7.70 -12.35 -10.21
C LEU A 434 6.66 -11.27 -9.83
N THR A 435 5.81 -11.56 -8.83
CA THR A 435 4.83 -10.62 -8.28
C THR A 435 5.51 -9.41 -7.62
N ASP A 436 6.65 -9.57 -6.95
CA ASP A 436 7.47 -8.47 -6.43
C ASP A 436 8.06 -7.63 -7.60
N LEU A 437 8.65 -8.28 -8.61
CA LEU A 437 9.26 -7.61 -9.76
C LEU A 437 8.27 -6.74 -10.53
N ILE A 438 7.07 -7.26 -10.86
CA ILE A 438 6.07 -6.48 -11.61
C ILE A 438 5.56 -5.27 -10.81
N GLN A 439 5.44 -5.40 -9.49
CA GLN A 439 5.04 -4.29 -8.63
C GLN A 439 6.14 -3.23 -8.53
N ARG A 440 7.42 -3.62 -8.46
CA ARG A 440 8.54 -2.66 -8.50
C ARG A 440 8.56 -1.88 -9.81
N MET A 441 8.43 -2.57 -10.94
CA MET A 441 8.39 -1.92 -12.26
C MET A 441 7.16 -1.02 -12.39
N ASP A 442 6.00 -1.45 -11.93
CA ASP A 442 4.78 -0.63 -11.93
C ASP A 442 4.97 0.67 -11.13
N ARG A 443 5.55 0.61 -9.93
CA ARG A 443 5.81 1.80 -9.11
C ARG A 443 6.78 2.79 -9.75
N GLN A 444 7.67 2.33 -10.62
CA GLN A 444 8.56 3.19 -11.42
C GLN A 444 7.84 3.81 -12.64
N CYS A 445 6.65 3.29 -12.97
CA CYS A 445 5.78 3.77 -14.04
C CYS A 445 4.52 4.45 -13.45
N ASP A 446 3.36 3.81 -13.55
CA ASP A 446 2.06 4.41 -13.22
C ASP A 446 1.65 4.21 -11.74
N ALA A 447 2.35 3.34 -11.01
CA ALA A 447 2.12 3.01 -9.60
C ALA A 447 0.67 2.60 -9.28
N VAL A 448 -0.01 1.92 -10.21
CA VAL A 448 -1.41 1.49 -10.05
C VAL A 448 -1.57 0.40 -8.98
N THR A 449 -0.48 -0.27 -8.59
CA THR A 449 -0.42 -1.22 -7.47
C THR A 449 -0.15 -0.55 -6.11
N SER A 450 -0.12 0.78 -6.06
CA SER A 450 0.09 1.54 -4.83
C SER A 450 -1.11 2.43 -4.52
N PHE A 451 -1.55 2.36 -3.26
CA PHE A 451 -2.66 3.15 -2.74
C PHE A 451 -2.24 3.93 -1.49
N PRO A 452 -2.60 5.23 -1.35
CA PRO A 452 -2.32 6.00 -0.14
C PRO A 452 -2.84 5.29 1.12
N GLY A 453 -1.99 5.11 2.14
CA GLY A 453 -2.38 4.41 3.37
C GLY A 453 -2.60 2.90 3.21
N GLN A 454 -2.26 2.28 2.08
CA GLN A 454 -2.39 0.83 1.86
C GLN A 454 -1.79 -0.01 3.00
N ALA A 455 -0.60 0.40 3.47
CA ALA A 455 0.10 -0.21 4.58
C ALA A 455 -0.69 -0.21 5.91
N LEU A 456 -1.44 0.86 6.17
CA LEU A 456 -2.17 1.06 7.42
C LEU A 456 -3.59 0.49 7.34
N MET A 457 -4.29 0.79 6.25
CA MET A 457 -5.75 0.67 6.20
C MET A 457 -6.23 -0.59 5.47
N LEU A 458 -5.41 -1.12 4.55
CA LEU A 458 -5.78 -2.25 3.69
C LEU A 458 -4.97 -3.51 4.01
N GLY A 459 -4.13 -3.47 5.05
CA GLY A 459 -3.25 -4.58 5.44
C GLY A 459 -2.26 -4.96 4.33
N GLY A 460 -1.86 -3.99 3.50
CA GLY A 460 -0.98 -4.21 2.35
C GLY A 460 -1.67 -4.74 1.09
N ALA A 461 -2.96 -5.11 1.15
CA ALA A 461 -3.68 -5.54 -0.04
C ALA A 461 -4.02 -4.34 -0.96
N ILE A 462 -3.93 -4.57 -2.26
CA ILE A 462 -4.05 -3.51 -3.27
C ILE A 462 -5.53 -3.16 -3.50
N LEU A 463 -5.78 -1.90 -3.83
CA LEU A 463 -7.07 -1.37 -4.26
C LEU A 463 -6.90 -0.84 -5.66
N PHE A 464 -7.49 -1.50 -6.65
CA PHE A 464 -7.34 -1.15 -8.05
C PHE A 464 -8.44 -0.20 -8.49
N ASP A 465 -8.08 0.79 -9.30
CA ASP A 465 -9.05 1.67 -9.93
C ASP A 465 -9.48 1.08 -11.28
N MET A 466 -10.79 0.85 -11.46
CA MET A 466 -11.33 0.44 -12.75
C MET A 466 -11.67 1.68 -13.58
N PRO A 467 -11.18 1.80 -14.82
CA PRO A 467 -11.60 2.89 -15.71
C PRO A 467 -13.13 2.93 -15.87
N PRO A 468 -13.76 4.12 -15.95
CA PRO A 468 -13.16 5.46 -15.97
C PRO A 468 -13.03 6.10 -14.58
N MET A 469 -13.02 5.34 -13.48
CA MET A 469 -12.90 5.94 -12.14
C MET A 469 -11.55 6.68 -12.03
N VAL A 470 -11.62 7.99 -11.74
CA VAL A 470 -10.43 8.84 -11.58
C VAL A 470 -10.25 9.13 -10.08
N ARG A 471 -9.03 8.95 -9.57
CA ARG A 471 -8.64 9.53 -8.27
C ARG A 471 -8.66 11.06 -8.45
N ARG A 472 -9.57 11.74 -7.74
CA ARG A 472 -9.74 13.19 -7.84
C ARG A 472 -8.73 13.93 -6.98
#